data_AF-A0A2V2YSQ0-F1
#
_entry.id   AF-A0A2V2YSQ0-F1
#
_cell.length_a   1.000
_cell.length_b   1.000
_cell.length_c   1.000
_cell.angle_alpha   90.00
_cell.angle_beta   90.00
_cell.angle_gamma   90.00
#
_symmetry.space_group_name_H-M   'P 1'
#
loop_
_entity.id
_entity.type
_entity.pdbx_description
1 polymer ?
#
loop_
_entity_poly.entity_id
_entity_poly.type
_entity_poly.pdbx_seq_one_letter_code
_entity_poly.pdbx_strand_id
1 'polypeptide(L)'
;MSENAERFLDLPEGRGSFHGLPGEEHVNEFAGEASFHVPVFTSPCRGFEPILELNYRSGGGNGSFGLGFELSVPNISRKTNRASRAMTNRMLFRLRERRI
;
A
#
# COMPACT_ATOMS: atom_id res chain seq x y z
N MET A 1 41.90 -18.44 18.68
CA MET A 1 40.94 -18.08 17.63
C MET A 1 39.53 -18.18 18.21
N SER A 2 38.91 -17.04 18.52
CA SER A 2 37.49 -16.77 18.30
C SER A 2 37.26 -15.31 18.69
N GLU A 3 36.82 -14.55 17.70
CA GLU A 3 36.67 -13.10 17.66
C GLU A 3 35.45 -12.68 18.49
N ASN A 4 35.67 -11.82 19.51
CA ASN A 4 34.59 -11.15 20.22
C ASN A 4 34.11 -9.99 19.34
N ALA A 5 33.02 -10.21 18.61
CA ALA A 5 32.34 -9.15 17.88
C ALA A 5 31.65 -8.21 18.89
N GLU A 6 32.29 -7.10 19.22
CA GLU A 6 31.69 -6.04 20.01
C GLU A 6 30.45 -5.50 19.30
N ARG A 7 29.31 -5.46 20.00
CA ARG A 7 28.08 -4.88 19.45
C ARG A 7 28.24 -3.37 19.38
N PHE A 8 28.45 -2.88 18.17
CA PHE A 8 28.56 -1.49 17.82
C PHE A 8 27.20 -0.77 17.98
N LEU A 9 27.16 0.28 18.79
CA LEU A 9 25.96 1.04 19.12
C LEU A 9 26.25 2.53 18.93
N ASP A 10 26.03 3.01 17.71
CA ASP A 10 26.36 4.37 17.30
C ASP A 10 25.16 5.31 17.34
N LEU A 11 25.46 6.58 17.62
CA LEU A 11 24.49 7.66 17.49
C LEU A 11 24.23 7.94 15.99
N PRO A 12 22.98 8.21 15.60
CA PRO A 12 22.70 8.57 14.21
C PRO A 12 23.39 9.89 13.86
N GLU A 13 24.22 9.88 12.82
CA GLU A 13 24.81 11.10 12.28
C GLU A 13 23.74 11.94 11.58
N GLY A 14 23.65 13.23 11.92
CA GLY A 14 22.77 14.16 11.22
C GLY A 14 23.25 14.39 9.79
N ARG A 15 22.41 14.06 8.80
CA ARG A 15 22.65 14.38 7.38
C ARG A 15 21.93 15.67 6.99
N GLY A 16 22.59 16.51 6.18
CA GLY A 16 22.13 17.85 5.79
C GLY A 16 21.36 17.95 4.47
N SER A 17 20.73 16.88 3.98
CA SER A 17 19.99 16.89 2.71
C SER A 17 18.48 16.76 2.91
N PHE A 18 17.71 17.58 2.19
CA PHE A 18 16.26 17.45 2.10
C PHE A 18 15.91 16.62 0.87
N HIS A 19 15.20 15.50 1.08
CA HIS A 19 14.59 14.72 0.00
C HIS A 19 13.07 14.78 0.16
N GLY A 20 12.35 14.94 -0.95
CA GLY A 20 10.90 14.85 -0.96
C GLY A 20 10.41 13.42 -0.69
N LEU A 21 9.09 13.25 -0.59
CA LEU A 21 8.51 11.92 -0.55
C LEU A 21 8.72 11.25 -1.92
N PRO A 22 9.23 10.01 -1.96
CA PRO A 22 9.25 9.25 -3.21
C PRO A 22 7.82 8.96 -3.65
N GLY A 23 7.64 8.78 -4.95
CA GLY A 23 6.39 8.33 -5.54
C GLY A 23 6.65 7.84 -6.96
N GLU A 24 5.89 6.85 -7.39
CA GLU A 24 5.99 6.27 -8.72
C GLU A 24 4.76 6.65 -9.54
N GLU A 25 4.98 7.37 -10.64
CA GLU A 25 3.97 7.57 -11.66
C GLU A 25 3.88 6.37 -12.62
N HIS A 26 2.66 5.96 -12.95
CA HIS A 26 2.43 4.91 -13.92
C HIS A 26 1.23 5.25 -14.80
N VAL A 27 1.35 5.01 -16.10
CA VAL A 27 0.27 5.26 -17.06
C VAL A 27 -0.21 3.93 -17.62
N ASN A 28 -1.49 3.63 -17.45
CA ASN A 28 -2.11 2.48 -18.09
C ASN A 28 -2.66 2.90 -19.46
N GLU A 29 -1.84 2.71 -20.49
CA GLU A 29 -2.16 3.11 -21.87
C GLU A 29 -3.43 2.46 -22.42
N PHE A 30 -3.65 1.18 -22.10
CA PHE A 30 -4.82 0.44 -22.59
C PHE A 30 -6.13 0.95 -21.98
N ALA A 31 -6.12 1.31 -20.70
CA ALA A 31 -7.28 1.82 -20.00
C ALA A 31 -7.44 3.36 -20.12
N GLY A 32 -6.44 4.06 -20.65
CA GLY A 32 -6.40 5.53 -20.66
C GLY A 32 -6.40 6.14 -19.26
N GLU A 33 -5.78 5.45 -18.29
CA GLU A 33 -5.84 5.81 -16.87
C GLU A 33 -4.47 6.22 -16.34
N ALA A 34 -4.42 7.35 -15.63
CA ALA A 34 -3.23 7.79 -14.91
C ALA A 34 -3.26 7.23 -13.48
N SER A 35 -2.13 6.69 -13.04
CA SER A 35 -1.93 6.16 -11.69
C SER A 35 -0.69 6.76 -11.04
N PHE A 36 -0.76 6.93 -9.72
CA PHE A 36 0.36 7.45 -8.92
C PHE A 36 0.40 6.75 -7.57
N HIS A 37 1.58 6.33 -7.15
CA HIS A 37 1.79 5.54 -5.93
C HIS A 37 2.65 6.33 -4.95
N VAL A 38 2.15 6.53 -3.73
CA VAL A 38 2.89 7.19 -2.65
C VAL A 38 3.09 6.20 -1.50
N PRO A 39 4.35 5.81 -1.19
CA PRO A 39 4.63 4.93 -0.07
C PRO A 39 4.33 5.65 1.26
N VAL A 40 3.69 4.92 2.16
CA VAL A 40 3.44 5.36 3.53
C VAL A 40 4.49 4.71 4.43
N PHE A 41 5.46 5.49 4.87
CA PHE A 41 6.54 5.01 5.70
C PHE A 41 6.04 4.63 7.09
N THR A 42 6.33 3.39 7.48
CA THR A 42 6.10 2.87 8.82
C THR A 42 7.43 2.60 9.51
N SER A 43 7.47 2.72 10.83
CA SER A 43 8.70 2.54 11.59
C SER A 43 9.19 1.08 11.45
N PRO A 44 10.47 0.84 11.13
CA PRO A 44 11.04 -0.50 11.19
C PRO A 44 11.01 -0.99 12.64
N CYS A 45 10.34 -2.11 12.89
CA CYS A 45 10.10 -2.65 14.22
C CYS A 45 10.87 -3.97 14.40
N ARG A 46 10.28 -5.10 13.98
CA ARG A 46 10.83 -6.44 14.21
C ARG A 46 10.87 -7.29 12.94
N GLY A 47 10.95 -6.66 11.76
CA GLY A 47 10.87 -7.35 10.47
C GLY A 47 9.45 -7.77 10.12
N PHE A 48 8.46 -7.19 10.79
CA PHE A 48 7.05 -7.33 10.49
C PHE A 48 6.39 -5.98 10.65
N GLU A 49 6.33 -5.26 9.54
CA GLU A 49 5.77 -3.94 9.43
C GLU A 49 4.74 -3.92 8.29
N PRO A 50 3.66 -3.15 8.43
CA PRO A 50 2.71 -3.02 7.34
C PRO A 50 3.36 -2.23 6.20
N ILE A 51 3.36 -2.81 5.02
CA ILE A 51 3.73 -2.12 3.79
C ILE A 51 2.48 -1.48 3.23
N LEU A 52 2.44 -0.15 3.26
CA LEU A 52 1.28 0.66 2.92
C LEU A 52 1.63 1.64 1.81
N GLU A 53 0.72 1.79 0.85
CA GLU A 53 0.83 2.72 -0.27
C GLU A 53 -0.52 3.40 -0.47
N LEU A 54 -0.47 4.71 -0.62
CA LEU A 54 -1.59 5.50 -1.09
C LEU A 54 -1.57 5.50 -2.62
N ASN A 55 -2.60 4.91 -3.21
CA ASN A 55 -2.71 4.74 -4.65
C ASN A 55 -3.72 5.74 -5.18
N TYR A 56 -3.31 6.53 -6.17
CA TYR A 56 -4.19 7.36 -6.95
C TYR A 56 -4.48 6.71 -8.29
N ARG A 57 -5.73 6.79 -8.72
CA ARG A 57 -6.23 6.37 -10.04
C ARG A 57 -7.20 7.42 -10.54
N SER A 58 -6.97 7.97 -11.73
CA SER A 58 -7.84 9.02 -12.30
C SER A 58 -9.27 8.53 -12.53
N GLY A 59 -9.46 7.24 -12.82
CA GLY A 59 -10.76 6.57 -12.93
C GLY A 59 -11.34 6.05 -11.60
N GLY A 60 -10.70 6.33 -10.47
CA GLY A 60 -11.13 5.86 -9.16
C GLY A 60 -12.35 6.59 -8.61
N GLY A 61 -13.12 5.91 -7.75
CA GLY A 61 -14.27 6.49 -7.06
C GLY A 61 -13.90 7.34 -5.85
N ASN A 62 -14.92 7.84 -5.15
CA ASN A 62 -14.71 8.56 -3.88
C ASN A 62 -14.54 7.58 -2.72
N GLY A 63 -13.62 7.89 -1.80
CA GLY A 63 -13.32 7.06 -0.64
C GLY A 63 -12.85 7.89 0.56
N SER A 64 -12.39 7.22 1.62
CA SER A 64 -11.93 7.86 2.85
C SER A 64 -10.71 8.76 2.68
N PHE A 65 -9.95 8.56 1.59
CA PHE A 65 -8.76 9.34 1.26
C PHE A 65 -9.03 10.37 0.14
N GLY A 66 -10.29 10.57 -0.23
CA GLY A 66 -10.70 11.47 -1.31
C GLY A 66 -10.99 10.76 -2.63
N LEU A 67 -11.24 11.55 -3.66
CA LEU A 67 -11.57 11.05 -5.00
C LEU A 67 -10.33 10.47 -5.68
N GLY A 68 -10.45 9.24 -6.17
CA GLY A 68 -9.37 8.55 -6.89
C GLY A 68 -8.30 7.96 -5.99
N PHE A 69 -8.31 8.24 -4.68
CA PHE A 69 -7.32 7.77 -3.72
C PHE A 69 -7.80 6.56 -2.93
N GLU A 70 -6.94 5.55 -2.80
CA GLU A 70 -7.19 4.33 -2.03
C GLU A 70 -5.92 3.82 -1.36
N LEU A 71 -6.03 3.35 -0.11
CA LEU A 71 -4.95 2.69 0.61
C LEU A 71 -4.84 1.21 0.22
N SER A 72 -3.62 0.71 0.01
CA SER A 72 -3.30 -0.68 -0.37
C SER A 72 -3.47 -1.68 0.79
N VAL A 73 -4.68 -1.80 1.33
CA VAL A 73 -4.99 -2.78 2.38
C VAL A 73 -5.60 -4.04 1.76
N PRO A 74 -5.05 -5.24 2.06
CA PRO A 74 -5.66 -6.51 1.68
C PRO A 74 -7.08 -6.61 2.27
N ASN A 75 -8.04 -7.04 1.45
CA ASN A 75 -9.40 -7.22 1.94
C ASN A 75 -10.13 -8.37 1.26
N ILE A 76 -11.09 -8.93 1.97
CA ILE A 76 -12.08 -9.86 1.45
C ILE A 76 -13.41 -9.13 1.47
N SER A 77 -14.03 -8.99 0.30
CA SER A 77 -15.32 -8.31 0.16
C SER A 77 -16.33 -9.18 -0.56
N ARG A 78 -17.60 -9.00 -0.25
CA ARG A 78 -18.67 -9.68 -0.98
C ARG A 78 -18.76 -9.13 -2.39
N LYS A 79 -18.87 -10.00 -3.39
CA LYS A 79 -19.08 -9.59 -4.78
C LYS A 79 -20.51 -9.05 -4.94
N THR A 80 -20.64 -7.75 -5.22
CA THR A 80 -21.93 -7.05 -5.34
C THR A 80 -22.38 -6.83 -6.79
N ASN A 81 -21.63 -7.31 -7.78
CA ASN A 81 -21.97 -7.13 -9.20
C ASN A 81 -23.21 -7.93 -9.65
N ARG A 82 -23.71 -8.83 -8.82
CA ARG A 82 -25.01 -9.50 -8.96
C ARG A 82 -25.92 -9.01 -7.84
N ALA A 83 -27.17 -8.71 -8.16
CA ALA A 83 -28.17 -8.17 -7.24
C ALA A 83 -28.69 -9.19 -6.20
N SER A 84 -27.80 -9.94 -5.54
CA SER A 84 -28.19 -10.81 -4.43
C SER A 84 -28.27 -10.00 -3.14
N ARG A 85 -29.49 -9.63 -2.75
CA ARG A 85 -29.78 -8.93 -1.49
C ARG A 85 -29.68 -9.81 -0.23
N ALA A 86 -29.66 -11.14 -0.37
CA ALA A 86 -29.81 -12.09 0.74
C ALA A 86 -28.49 -12.76 1.17
N MET A 87 -28.13 -12.67 2.46
CA MET A 87 -26.98 -13.37 3.06
C MET A 87 -27.18 -14.89 3.02
N THR A 88 -26.44 -15.58 2.16
CA THR A 88 -26.58 -17.03 1.92
C THR A 88 -25.22 -17.68 1.76
N ASN A 89 -25.14 -19.00 1.95
CA ASN A 89 -23.94 -19.80 1.73
C ASN A 89 -23.49 -19.86 0.26
N ARG A 90 -24.32 -19.38 -0.69
CA ARG A 90 -23.98 -19.23 -2.11
C ARG A 90 -23.29 -17.90 -2.46
N MET A 91 -23.00 -17.06 -1.47
CA MET A 91 -22.36 -15.77 -1.70
C MET A 91 -20.94 -15.94 -2.24
N LEU A 92 -20.63 -15.16 -3.27
CA LEU A 92 -19.29 -15.06 -3.83
C LEU A 92 -18.50 -13.96 -3.12
N PHE A 93 -17.25 -14.26 -2.79
CA PHE A 93 -16.30 -13.31 -2.22
C PHE A 93 -15.21 -12.98 -3.24
N ARG A 94 -14.72 -11.75 -3.18
CA ARG A 94 -13.54 -11.29 -3.91
C ARG A 94 -12.43 -11.09 -2.88
N LEU A 95 -11.30 -11.75 -3.11
CA LEU A 95 -10.04 -11.41 -2.45
C LEU A 95 -9.39 -10.27 -3.23
N ARG A 96 -8.99 -9.22 -2.52
CA ARG A 96 -8.14 -8.16 -3.05
C ARG A 96 -6.77 -8.34 -2.41
N GLU A 97 -5.86 -8.93 -3.17
CA GLU A 97 -4.47 -9.11 -2.76
C GLU A 97 -3.69 -7.81 -2.90
N ARG A 98 -2.61 -7.69 -2.14
CA ARG A 98 -1.60 -6.66 -2.35
C ARG A 98 -0.97 -6.88 -3.73
N ARG A 99 -1.05 -5.91 -4.64
CA ARG A 99 -0.15 -5.89 -5.79
C ARG A 99 1.23 -5.51 -5.27
N ILE A 100 2.21 -6.38 -5.52
CA ILE A 100 3.64 -6.15 -5.28
C ILE A 100 4.18 -5.46 -6.53
#